data_AF-A0A9C9X0R0-F1
#
_entry.id   AF-A0A9C9X0R0-F1
#
_cell.length_a   1.000
_cell.length_b   1.000
_cell.length_c   1.000
_cell.angle_alpha   90.00
_cell.angle_beta   90.00
_cell.angle_gamma   90.00
#
_symmetry.space_group_name_H-M   'P 1'
#
loop_
_entity.id
_entity.type
_entity.pdbx_description
1 polymer ?
#
loop_
_entity_poly.entity_id
_entity_poly.type
_entity_poly.pdbx_seq_one_letter_code
_entity_poly.pdbx_strand_id
1 'polypeptide(L)' 'MSETARFRGFTPETIRFFDELRKNNSKDWFEQNRPVFGKRVLTPAQAFVSEMGKRLEKIATDVVAIPKIDKTIFRLGN' A
#
# COMPACT_ATOMS: atom_id res chain seq x y z
N MET A 1 -0.84 15.51 11.38
CA MET A 1 -0.80 14.50 10.29
C MET A 1 0.43 13.64 10.55
N SER A 2 0.27 12.32 10.72
CA SER A 2 1.39 11.44 11.04
C SER A 2 2.37 11.41 9.87
N GLU A 3 3.65 11.65 10.16
CA GLU A 3 4.73 11.71 9.18
C GLU A 3 4.92 10.31 8.58
N THR A 4 4.31 10.07 7.42
CA THR A 4 4.50 8.81 6.71
C THR A 4 5.96 8.76 6.24
N ALA A 5 6.66 7.67 6.54
CA ALA A 5 8.06 7.50 6.14
C ALA A 5 8.26 7.77 4.64
N ARG A 6 9.43 8.32 4.28
CA ARG A 6 9.82 8.60 2.89
C ARG A 6 9.61 7.38 1.99
N PHE A 7 9.04 7.56 0.81
CA PHE A 7 8.89 6.50 -0.19
C PHE A 7 10.26 6.16 -0.78
N ARG A 8 10.70 4.91 -0.54
CA ARG A 8 11.97 4.37 -1.05
C ARG A 8 11.79 3.35 -2.17
N GLY A 9 10.57 3.25 -2.73
CA GLY A 9 10.21 2.20 -3.67
C GLY A 9 9.51 1.02 -2.99
N PHE A 10 8.87 0.20 -3.82
CA PHE A 10 8.48 -1.15 -3.44
C PHE A 10 9.69 -2.06 -3.51
N THR A 11 9.80 -3.02 -2.59
CA THR A 11 10.95 -3.93 -2.54
C THR A 11 10.61 -5.25 -3.23
N PRO A 12 11.61 -6.10 -3.56
CA PRO A 12 11.33 -7.43 -4.11
C PRO A 12 10.38 -8.27 -3.23
N GLU A 13 10.35 -8.04 -1.92
CA GLU A 13 9.41 -8.70 -1.01
C GLU A 13 7.96 -8.27 -1.21
N THR A 14 7.69 -7.05 -1.72
CA THR A 14 6.33 -6.65 -2.15
C THR A 14 5.85 -7.55 -3.28
N ILE A 15 6.70 -7.79 -4.28
CA ILE A 15 6.37 -8.65 -5.43
C ILE A 15 6.22 -10.10 -5.00
N ARG A 16 7.12 -10.60 -4.14
CA ARG A 16 7.03 -11.94 -3.57
C ARG A 16 5.70 -12.16 -2.82
N PHE A 17 5.27 -11.18 -2.01
CA PHE A 17 3.99 -11.27 -1.32
C PHE A 17 2.82 -11.43 -2.31
N PHE A 18 2.81 -10.67 -3.41
CA PHE A 18 1.74 -10.80 -4.42
C PHE A 18 1.79 -12.14 -5.16
N ASP A 19 2.97 -12.69 -5.43
CA ASP A 19 3.11 -14.02 -6.01
C ASP A 19 2.60 -15.12 -5.09
N GLU A 20 2.87 -15.02 -3.79
CA GLU A 20 2.38 -15.95 -2.79
C GLU A 20 0.87 -15.81 -2.58
N LEU A 21 0.35 -14.58 -2.53
CA LEU A 21 -1.09 -14.29 -2.44
C LEU A 21 -1.85 -14.90 -3.62
N ARG A 22 -1.31 -14.76 -4.84
CA ARG A 22 -1.89 -15.35 -6.05
C ARG A 22 -1.97 -16.87 -5.96
N LYS A 23 -0.96 -17.53 -5.38
CA LYS A 23 -0.92 -18.99 -5.21
C LYS A 23 -1.85 -19.49 -4.10
N ASN A 24 -2.05 -18.70 -3.05
CA ASN A 24 -2.75 -19.09 -1.83
C ASN A 24 -3.99 -18.21 -1.59
N ASN A 25 -4.78 -17.95 -2.63
CA ASN A 25 -5.87 -16.97 -2.64
C ASN A 25 -7.06 -17.36 -1.73
N SER A 26 -6.84 -17.37 -0.42
CA SER A 26 -7.80 -17.69 0.63
C SER A 26 -7.68 -16.70 1.79
N LYS A 27 -8.79 -16.53 2.52
CA LYS A 27 -8.85 -15.61 3.67
C LYS A 27 -7.89 -16.03 4.77
N ASP A 28 -7.88 -17.32 5.12
CA ASP A 28 -7.02 -17.85 6.20
C ASP A 28 -5.54 -17.61 5.92
N TRP A 29 -5.10 -17.79 4.67
CA TRP A 29 -3.74 -17.51 4.29
C TRP A 29 -3.43 -16.02 4.40
N PHE A 30 -4.33 -15.15 3.95
CA PHE A 30 -4.12 -13.71 4.07
C PHE A 30 -4.05 -13.26 5.53
N GLU A 31 -4.91 -13.77 6.41
CA GLU A 31 -4.88 -13.43 7.84
C GLU A 31 -3.57 -13.85 8.51
N GLN A 32 -3.05 -15.05 8.19
CA GLN A 32 -1.75 -15.50 8.67
C GLN A 32 -0.60 -14.62 8.15
N ASN A 33 -0.74 -14.05 6.95
CA ASN A 33 0.28 -13.21 6.31
C ASN A 33 0.01 -11.71 6.44
N ARG A 34 -1.00 -11.29 7.21
CA ARG A 34 -1.38 -9.89 7.43
C ARG A 34 -0.22 -9.03 7.95
N PRO A 35 0.67 -9.51 8.85
CA PRO A 35 1.85 -8.74 9.25
C PRO A 35 2.82 -8.46 8.09
N VAL A 36 2.99 -9.42 7.19
CA VAL A 36 3.84 -9.29 5.99
C VAL A 36 3.20 -8.30 5.02
N PHE A 37 1.90 -8.40 4.77
CA PHE A 37 1.14 -7.42 4.00
C PHE A 37 1.34 -6.00 4.56
N GLY A 38 1.16 -5.83 5.87
CA GLY A 38 1.33 -4.55 6.55
C GLY A 38 2.70 -3.92 6.28
N LYS A 39 3.77 -4.69 6.52
CA LYS A 39 5.15 -4.19 6.41
C LYS A 39 5.62 -4.01 4.96
N ARG A 40 5.30 -4.97 4.08
CA ARG A 40 5.90 -5.08 2.74
C ARG A 40 5.05 -4.48 1.64
N VAL A 41 3.75 -4.26 1.88
CA VAL A 41 2.83 -3.70 0.88
C VAL A 41 2.19 -2.42 1.39
N LEU A 42 1.52 -2.47 2.55
CA LEU A 42 0.73 -1.33 3.02
C LEU A 42 1.62 -0.13 3.39
N THR A 43 2.67 -0.32 4.18
CA THR A 43 3.60 0.76 4.54
C THR A 43 4.21 1.46 3.32
N PRO A 44 4.82 0.77 2.32
CA PRO A 44 5.34 1.44 1.14
C PRO A 44 4.24 2.07 0.26
N ALA A 45 3.04 1.48 0.18
CA ALA A 45 1.92 2.08 -0.53
C ALA A 45 1.44 3.39 0.12
N GLN A 46 1.37 3.44 1.46
CA GLN A 46 1.04 4.66 2.20
C GLN A 46 2.10 5.74 1.97
N ALA A 47 3.38 5.38 2.02
CA ALA A 47 4.47 6.30 1.71
C ALA A 47 4.37 6.85 0.28
N PHE A 48 4.08 5.99 -0.70
CA PHE A 48 3.88 6.39 -2.09
C PHE A 48 2.71 7.37 -2.24
N VAL A 49 1.53 7.05 -1.68
CA VAL A 49 0.36 7.92 -1.76
C VAL A 49 0.64 9.28 -1.12
N SER A 50 1.29 9.31 0.04
CA SER A 50 1.65 10.56 0.73
C SER A 50 2.61 11.43 -0.10
N GLU A 51 3.65 10.85 -0.69
CA GLU A 51 4.62 11.63 -1.49
C GLU A 51 4.09 12.02 -2.86
N MET A 52 3.40 11.12 -3.53
CA MET A 52 2.81 11.38 -4.84
C MET A 52 1.70 12.42 -4.73
N GLY A 53 0.86 12.34 -3.69
CA GLY A 53 -0.18 13.34 -3.41
C GLY A 53 0.37 14.76 -3.38
N LYS A 54 1.42 15.00 -2.58
CA LYS A 54 2.10 16.31 -2.48
C LYS A 54 2.64 16.82 -3.83
N ARG A 55 3.04 15.92 -4.73
CA ARG A 55 3.50 16.30 -6.07
C ARG A 55 2.33 16.62 -6.99
N LEU A 56 1.27 15.82 -6.92
CA LEU A 56 0.06 15.98 -7.72
C LEU A 56 -0.72 17.24 -7.38
N GLU A 57 -0.71 17.70 -6.12
CA GLU A 57 -1.31 18.97 -5.70
C GLU A 57 -0.87 20.18 -6.55
N LYS A 58 0.32 20.11 -7.17
CA LYS A 58 0.87 21.19 -8.01
C LYS A 58 0.33 21.19 -9.45
N ILE A 59 -0.19 20.06 -9.92
CA ILE A 59 -0.55 19.86 -11.34
C ILE A 59 -1.99 19.35 -11.55
N ALA A 60 -2.62 18.82 -10.50
CA ALA A 60 -3.95 18.27 -10.51
C ALA A 60 -4.56 18.42 -9.10
N THR A 61 -5.06 19.62 -8.81
CA THR A 61 -5.59 20.00 -7.48
C THR A 61 -6.80 19.19 -7.04
N ASP A 62 -7.52 18.60 -7.99
CA ASP A 62 -8.73 17.80 -7.73
C ASP A 62 -8.41 16.34 -7.32
N VAL A 63 -7.13 15.94 -7.38
CA VAL A 63 -6.72 14.59 -6.98
C VAL A 63 -6.62 14.49 -5.46
N VAL A 64 -7.42 13.58 -4.89
CA VAL A 64 -7.43 13.30 -3.45
C VAL A 64 -6.53 12.09 -3.12
N ALA A 65 -5.42 12.35 -2.43
CA ALA A 65 -4.46 11.33 -2.02
C ALA A 65 -4.49 11.10 -0.49
N ILE A 66 -5.29 10.12 -0.05
CA ILE A 66 -5.43 9.75 1.36
C ILE A 66 -4.74 8.39 1.57
N PRO A 67 -3.65 8.31 2.34
CA PRO A 67 -2.85 7.09 2.54
C PRO A 67 -3.52 6.08 3.49
N LYS A 68 -4.75 5.67 3.15
CA LYS A 68 -5.58 4.74 3.91
C LYS A 68 -6.26 3.74 2.98
N ILE A 69 -6.51 2.55 3.54
CA ILE A 69 -7.36 1.54 2.92
C ILE A 69 -8.78 2.10 2.78
N ASP A 70 -9.48 1.69 1.72
CA ASP A 70 -10.84 2.14 1.36
C ASP A 70 -10.93 3.66 1.08
N LYS A 71 -9.78 4.27 0.79
CA LYS A 71 -9.64 5.63 0.26
C LYS A 71 -8.82 5.57 -1.02
N THR A 72 -7.54 5.92 -0.98
CA THR A 72 -6.66 5.82 -2.15
C THR A 72 -6.02 4.43 -2.29
N ILE A 73 -5.94 3.66 -1.20
CA ILE A 73 -5.43 2.29 -1.23
C ILE A 73 -6.62 1.32 -1.24
N PHE A 74 -6.69 0.44 -2.24
CA PHE A 74 -7.73 -0.59 -2.29
C PHE A 74 -7.43 -1.74 -1.32
N ARG A 75 -8.49 -2.30 -0.74
CA ARG A 75 -8.41 -3.45 0.14
C ARG A 75 -7.96 -4.70 -0.61
N LEU A 76 -7.17 -5.54 0.05
CA LEU A 76 -6.86 -6.90 -0.38
C LEU A 76 -7.44 -7.89 0.63
N GLY A 77 -8.04 -8.97 0.12
CA GLY A 77 -8.81 -9.94 0.91
C GLY A 77 -10.23 -9.46 1.22
N ASN A 78 -11.18 -10.39 1.17
CA ASN A 78 -12.58 -10.19 1.60
C ASN A 78 -12.77 -10.66 3.05
#